data_AF-A0A6B3LV35-F1
#
_entry.id   AF-A0A6B3LV35-F1
#
_cell.length_a   1.000
_cell.length_b   1.000
_cell.length_c   1.000
_cell.angle_alpha   90.00
_cell.angle_beta   90.00
_cell.angle_gamma   90.00
#
_symmetry.space_group_name_H-M   'P 1'
#
loop_
_entity.id
_entity.type
_entity.pdbx_description
1 polymer ?
#
loop_
_entity_poly.entity_id
_entity_poly.type
_entity_poly.pdbx_seq_one_letter_code
_entity_poly.pdbx_strand_id
1 'polypeptide(L)'
;MIHMGAFIPGNTQRQLKELLQWGKVRHEQLSHAILITKDSVLGYLKRQLQKGNFEAVLDVLEGKPMTSSGRALHHELQNHIADNLMLQLRIGKVLAVSMSIIILPLILAKLSDVVLDKFKEITEE
;
A
#
# COMPACT_ATOMS: atom_id res chain seq x y z
N MET A 1 13.62 -19.04 -9.88
CA MET A 1 12.17 -18.81 -10.01
C MET A 1 11.78 -17.69 -9.06
N ILE A 2 11.53 -16.49 -9.57
CA ILE A 2 11.02 -15.38 -8.76
C ILE A 2 9.51 -15.55 -8.68
N HIS A 3 8.96 -15.70 -7.47
CA HIS A 3 7.52 -15.80 -7.24
C HIS A 3 6.84 -14.45 -7.49
N MET A 4 6.53 -14.14 -8.76
CA MET A 4 5.77 -12.95 -9.17
C MET A 4 4.27 -12.99 -8.82
N GLY A 5 3.83 -13.95 -7.99
CA GLY A 5 2.41 -14.16 -7.68
C GLY A 5 1.98 -13.72 -6.27
N ALA A 6 2.88 -13.19 -5.44
CA ALA A 6 2.63 -13.11 -4.00
C ALA A 6 1.76 -11.93 -3.54
N PHE A 7 1.53 -10.91 -4.38
CA PHE A 7 1.06 -9.61 -3.85
C PHE A 7 -0.21 -9.04 -4.48
N ILE A 8 -0.78 -9.69 -5.50
CA ILE A 8 -2.10 -9.32 -6.02
C ILE A 8 -2.99 -10.56 -5.89
N PRO A 9 -3.79 -10.69 -4.82
CA PRO A 9 -4.78 -11.75 -4.78
C PRO A 9 -5.70 -11.56 -6.00
N GLY A 10 -5.94 -12.61 -6.79
CA GLY A 10 -6.78 -12.54 -7.99
C GLY A 10 -8.21 -12.04 -7.73
N ASN A 11 -8.59 -11.93 -6.45
CA ASN A 11 -9.85 -11.38 -5.96
C ASN A 11 -9.84 -9.84 -5.81
N THR A 12 -8.71 -9.15 -5.99
CA THR A 12 -8.59 -7.70 -5.72
C THR A 12 -9.57 -6.88 -6.58
N GLN A 13 -9.72 -7.23 -7.86
CA GLN A 13 -10.68 -6.56 -8.75
C GLN A 13 -12.13 -6.80 -8.33
N ARG A 14 -12.46 -8.01 -7.87
CA ARG A 14 -13.82 -8.34 -7.39
C ARG A 14 -14.12 -7.62 -6.07
N GLN A 15 -13.17 -7.58 -5.13
CA GLN A 15 -13.29 -6.82 -3.88
C GLN A 15 -13.44 -5.31 -4.13
N LEU A 16 -12.70 -4.75 -5.10
CA LEU A 16 -12.84 -3.35 -5.51
C LEU A 16 -14.24 -3.07 -6.09
N LYS A 17 -14.76 -4.00 -6.91
CA LYS A 17 -16.09 -3.93 -7.50
C LYS A 17 -17.20 -4.08 -6.45
N GLU A 18 -17.02 -4.97 -5.47
CA GLU A 18 -17.92 -5.13 -4.33
C GLU A 18 -17.93 -3.89 -3.43
N LEU A 19 -16.77 -3.26 -3.17
CA LEU A 19 -16.69 -1.98 -2.46
C LEU A 19 -17.45 -0.85 -3.18
N LEU A 20 -17.33 -0.79 -4.51
CA LEU A 20 -18.08 0.15 -5.33
C LEU A 20 -19.60 -0.12 -5.27
N GLN A 21 -20.02 -1.38 -5.09
CA GLN A 21 -21.43 -1.78 -5.00
C GLN A 21 -22.01 -1.64 -3.59
N TRP A 22 -21.21 -1.85 -2.53
CA TRP A 22 -21.69 -1.97 -1.15
C TRP A 22 -21.97 -0.65 -0.43
N GLY A 23 -21.53 0.50 -0.94
CA GLY A 23 -21.76 1.72 -0.16
C GLY A 23 -21.40 3.02 -0.82
N LYS A 24 -22.14 3.45 -1.86
CA LYS A 24 -22.15 4.84 -2.34
C LYS A 24 -20.76 5.47 -2.64
N VAL A 25 -19.70 4.67 -2.73
CA VAL A 25 -18.34 5.15 -3.01
C VAL A 25 -18.31 5.51 -4.48
N ARG A 26 -18.33 6.81 -4.77
CA ARG A 26 -18.24 7.30 -6.15
C ARG A 26 -16.87 6.94 -6.72
N HIS A 27 -16.81 6.70 -8.03
CA HIS A 27 -15.54 6.43 -8.73
C HIS A 27 -14.47 7.49 -8.41
N GLU A 28 -14.89 8.75 -8.25
CA GLU A 28 -14.07 9.89 -7.81
C GLU A 28 -13.45 9.70 -6.41
N GLN A 29 -14.22 9.15 -5.45
CA GLN A 29 -13.72 8.87 -4.11
C GLN A 29 -12.71 7.72 -4.10
N LEU A 30 -12.87 6.75 -4.99
CA LEU A 30 -11.88 5.68 -5.16
C LEU A 30 -10.59 6.21 -5.78
N SER A 31 -10.67 7.03 -6.82
CA SER A 31 -9.49 7.68 -7.43
C SER A 31 -8.76 8.57 -6.43
N HIS A 32 -9.49 9.36 -5.63
CA HIS A 32 -8.90 10.14 -4.54
C HIS A 32 -8.28 9.24 -3.46
N ALA A 33 -8.94 8.16 -3.06
CA ALA A 33 -8.38 7.23 -2.08
C ALA A 33 -7.06 6.61 -2.56
N ILE A 34 -6.96 6.23 -3.83
CA ILE A 34 -5.73 5.72 -4.42
C ILE A 34 -4.63 6.78 -4.37
N LEU A 35 -4.93 8.03 -4.74
CA LEU A 35 -3.97 9.13 -4.70
C LEU A 35 -3.48 9.42 -3.28
N ILE A 36 -4.40 9.55 -2.33
CA ILE A 36 -4.11 9.79 -0.91
C ILE A 36 -3.26 8.66 -0.34
N THR A 37 -3.59 7.42 -0.65
CA THR A 37 -2.83 6.25 -0.21
C THR A 37 -1.42 6.29 -0.80
N LYS A 38 -1.27 6.62 -2.09
CA LYS A 38 0.03 6.72 -2.76
C LYS A 38 0.94 7.74 -2.07
N ASP A 39 0.44 8.94 -1.86
CA ASP A 39 1.21 10.03 -1.26
C ASP A 39 1.53 9.72 0.21
N SER A 40 0.58 9.11 0.93
CA SER A 40 0.78 8.68 2.31
C SER A 40 1.87 7.60 2.42
N VAL A 41 1.84 6.59 1.54
CA VAL A 41 2.85 5.51 1.50
C VAL A 41 4.22 6.09 1.19
N LEU A 42 4.34 6.91 0.13
CA LEU A 42 5.63 7.52 -0.24
C LEU A 42 6.19 8.39 0.88
N GLY A 43 5.36 9.25 1.46
CA GLY A 43 5.76 10.10 2.58
C GLY A 43 6.16 9.28 3.81
N TYR A 44 5.43 8.21 4.10
CA TYR A 44 5.73 7.32 5.23
C TYR A 44 7.05 6.58 5.04
N LEU A 45 7.24 5.90 3.91
CA LEU A 45 8.47 5.16 3.61
C LEU A 45 9.68 6.08 3.59
N LYS A 46 9.56 7.29 2.99
CA LYS A 46 10.64 8.29 3.03
C LYS A 46 11.03 8.68 4.45
N ARG A 47 10.06 8.89 5.35
CA ARG A 47 10.35 9.17 6.76
C ARG A 47 11.01 7.99 7.47
N GLN A 48 10.61 6.76 7.16
CA GLN A 48 11.22 5.57 7.74
C GLN A 48 12.66 5.38 7.28
N LEU A 49 12.95 5.65 6.00
CA LEU A 49 14.32 5.70 5.47
C LEU A 49 15.17 6.76 6.19
N GLN A 50 14.62 7.97 6.40
CA GLN A 50 15.31 9.04 7.14
C GLN A 50 15.59 8.68 8.61
N LYS A 51 14.76 7.81 9.20
CA LYS A 51 14.94 7.31 10.57
C LYS A 51 15.93 6.13 10.66
N GLY A 52 16.49 5.67 9.54
CA GLY A 52 17.41 4.54 9.49
C GLY A 52 16.74 3.17 9.40
N ASN A 53 15.41 3.11 9.22
CA ASN A 53 14.65 1.86 9.15
C ASN A 53 14.66 1.25 7.74
N PHE A 54 15.85 1.13 7.13
CA PHE A 54 16.01 0.68 5.73
C PHE A 54 15.54 -0.77 5.53
N GLU A 55 15.94 -1.68 6.43
CA GLU A 55 15.60 -3.11 6.34
C GLU A 55 14.08 -3.34 6.41
N ALA A 56 13.38 -2.66 7.33
CA ALA A 56 11.93 -2.76 7.45
C ALA A 56 11.19 -2.19 6.23
N VAL A 57 11.72 -1.13 5.61
CA VAL A 57 11.18 -0.57 4.36
C VAL A 57 11.37 -1.55 3.21
N LEU A 58 12.56 -2.16 3.11
CA LEU A 58 12.86 -3.16 2.09
C LEU A 58 11.96 -4.40 2.25
N ASP A 59 11.79 -4.91 3.47
CA ASP A 59 10.91 -6.04 3.77
C ASP A 59 9.46 -5.80 3.33
N VAL A 60 8.94 -4.58 3.55
CA VAL A 60 7.58 -4.22 3.14
C VAL A 60 7.46 -4.06 1.62
N LEU A 61 8.46 -3.49 0.96
CA LEU A 61 8.50 -3.35 -0.50
C LEU A 61 8.67 -4.71 -1.20
N GLU A 62 9.48 -5.61 -0.66
CA GLU A 62 9.67 -6.97 -1.21
C GLU A 62 8.46 -7.88 -1.00
N GLY A 63 7.39 -7.40 -0.37
CA GLY A 63 6.25 -8.23 -0.02
C GLY A 63 6.61 -9.31 1.00
N LYS A 64 7.65 -9.08 1.81
CA LYS A 64 8.09 -9.93 2.93
C LYS A 64 7.73 -9.31 4.29
N PRO A 65 6.46 -8.96 4.57
CA PRO A 65 6.08 -8.44 5.89
C PRO A 65 6.19 -9.49 7.01
N MET A 66 6.64 -10.72 6.72
CA MET A 66 6.75 -11.79 7.71
C MET A 66 7.82 -11.54 8.77
N THR A 67 8.79 -10.64 8.53
CA THR A 67 9.72 -10.17 9.57
C THR A 67 8.95 -9.38 10.64
N SER A 68 9.40 -9.40 11.89
CA SER A 68 8.75 -8.63 12.97
C SER A 68 8.69 -7.14 12.65
N SER A 69 9.77 -6.62 12.06
CA SER A 69 9.94 -5.23 11.66
C SER A 69 9.04 -4.86 10.47
N GLY A 70 8.96 -5.73 9.45
CA GLY A 70 8.08 -5.54 8.30
C GLY A 70 6.59 -5.61 8.69
N ARG A 71 6.21 -6.52 9.60
CA ARG A 71 4.84 -6.63 10.13
C ARG A 71 4.42 -5.36 10.88
N ALA A 72 5.30 -4.87 11.77
CA ALA A 72 5.05 -3.65 12.52
C ALA A 72 4.90 -2.44 11.57
N LEU A 73 5.83 -2.28 10.63
CA LEU A 73 5.81 -1.19 9.67
C LEU A 73 4.58 -1.23 8.77
N HIS A 74 4.18 -2.42 8.31
CA HIS A 74 2.98 -2.62 7.51
C HIS A 74 1.71 -2.26 8.30
N HIS A 75 1.61 -2.67 9.57
CA HIS A 75 0.45 -2.35 10.40
C HIS A 75 0.35 -0.85 10.71
N GLU A 76 1.46 -0.21 11.04
CA GLU A 76 1.52 1.24 11.23
C GLU A 76 1.13 1.99 9.95
N LEU A 77 1.64 1.55 8.80
CA LEU A 77 1.32 2.14 7.52
C LEU A 77 -0.18 2.00 7.17
N GLN A 78 -0.76 0.82 7.42
CA GLN A 78 -2.17 0.56 7.21
C GLN A 78 -3.05 1.48 8.10
N ASN A 79 -2.72 1.61 9.38
CA ASN A 79 -3.44 2.50 10.30
C ASN A 79 -3.31 3.97 9.86
N HIS A 80 -2.10 4.41 9.48
CA HIS A 80 -1.87 5.77 8.99
C HIS A 80 -2.69 6.09 7.74
N ILE A 81 -2.80 5.14 6.81
CA ILE A 81 -3.63 5.29 5.61
C ILE A 81 -5.11 5.34 5.96
N ALA A 82 -5.59 4.44 6.83
CA ALA A 82 -6.98 4.44 7.24
C ALA A 82 -7.36 5.78 7.88
N ASP A 83 -6.52 6.32 8.76
CA ASP A 83 -6.73 7.62 9.39
C ASP A 83 -6.76 8.77 8.35
N ASN A 84 -5.82 8.77 7.39
CA ASN A 84 -5.79 9.77 6.33
C ASN A 84 -7.02 9.67 5.42
N LEU A 85 -7.49 8.46 5.10
CA LEU A 85 -8.71 8.26 4.31
C LEU A 85 -9.95 8.72 5.07
N MET A 86 -10.04 8.46 6.38
CA MET A 86 -11.12 8.98 7.22
C MET A 86 -11.15 10.51 7.21
N LEU A 87 -10.00 11.16 7.40
CA LEU A 87 -9.90 12.61 7.47
C LEU A 87 -10.19 13.29 6.13
N GLN A 88 -9.60 12.78 5.04
CA GLN A 88 -9.66 13.46 3.74
C GLN A 88 -10.94 13.12 2.94
N LEU A 89 -11.46 11.90 3.06
CA LEU A 89 -12.67 11.48 2.34
C LEU A 89 -13.93 11.59 3.20
N ARG A 90 -13.78 11.91 4.50
CA ARG A 90 -14.87 11.98 5.49
C ARG A 90 -15.71 10.69 5.53
N ILE A 91 -15.04 9.55 5.35
CA ILE A 91 -15.65 8.22 5.37
C ILE A 91 -15.57 7.58 6.76
N GLY A 92 -16.47 6.63 7.04
CA GLY A 92 -16.46 5.88 8.29
C GLY A 92 -15.25 4.96 8.41
N LYS A 93 -14.84 4.66 9.66
CA LYS A 93 -13.69 3.81 9.99
C LYS A 93 -13.68 2.47 9.26
N VAL A 94 -14.84 1.80 9.20
CA VAL A 94 -14.96 0.49 8.53
C VAL A 94 -14.59 0.60 7.05
N LEU A 95 -15.11 1.60 6.33
CA LEU A 95 -14.78 1.80 4.92
C LEU A 95 -13.32 2.19 4.73
N ALA A 96 -12.77 3.06 5.57
CA ALA A 96 -11.38 3.48 5.48
C ALA A 96 -10.40 2.31 5.69
N VAL A 97 -10.67 1.46 6.67
CA VAL A 97 -9.88 0.26 6.94
C VAL A 97 -10.00 -0.72 5.76
N SER A 98 -11.21 -1.00 5.27
CA SER A 98 -11.40 -1.89 4.12
C SER A 98 -10.69 -1.37 2.87
N MET A 99 -10.76 -0.07 2.60
CA MET A 99 -10.04 0.55 1.48
C MET A 99 -8.52 0.46 1.69
N SER A 100 -8.02 0.69 2.90
CA SER A 100 -6.58 0.55 3.19
C SER A 100 -6.09 -0.87 2.91
N ILE A 101 -6.84 -1.90 3.30
CA ILE A 101 -6.48 -3.31 3.09
C ILE A 101 -6.38 -3.65 1.61
N ILE A 102 -7.20 -3.02 0.77
CA ILE A 102 -7.26 -3.33 -0.67
C ILE A 102 -6.29 -2.46 -1.48
N ILE A 103 -6.18 -1.18 -1.15
CA ILE A 103 -5.37 -0.22 -1.91
C ILE A 103 -3.89 -0.31 -1.53
N LEU A 104 -3.56 -0.51 -0.25
CA LEU A 104 -2.18 -0.56 0.21
C LEU A 104 -1.36 -1.63 -0.53
N PRO A 105 -1.82 -2.89 -0.68
CA PRO A 105 -1.06 -3.90 -1.41
C PRO A 105 -0.82 -3.52 -2.87
N LEU A 106 -1.82 -2.93 -3.54
CA LEU A 106 -1.69 -2.49 -4.93
C LEU A 106 -0.62 -1.41 -5.11
N ILE A 107 -0.56 -0.47 -4.16
CA ILE A 107 0.43 0.61 -4.21
C ILE A 107 1.82 0.10 -3.88
N LEU A 108 1.95 -0.75 -2.86
CA LEU A 108 3.23 -1.36 -2.52
C LEU A 108 3.76 -2.23 -3.66
N ALA A 109 2.93 -3.02 -4.35
CA ALA A 109 3.33 -3.76 -5.55
C ALA A 109 3.83 -2.84 -6.68
N LYS A 110 3.11 -1.75 -6.95
CA LYS A 110 3.55 -0.77 -7.96
C LYS A 110 4.86 -0.09 -7.57
N LEU A 111 5.08 0.17 -6.29
CA LEU A 111 6.33 0.75 -5.80
C LEU A 111 7.46 -0.27 -5.81
N SER A 112 7.18 -1.54 -5.50
CA SER A 112 8.18 -2.61 -5.56
C SER A 112 8.68 -2.80 -6.98
N ASP A 113 7.80 -2.83 -7.98
CA ASP A 113 8.20 -2.95 -9.38
C ASP A 113 9.11 -1.79 -9.79
N VAL A 114 8.74 -0.54 -9.48
CA VAL A 114 9.54 0.64 -9.83
C VAL A 114 10.88 0.68 -9.10
N VAL A 115 10.91 0.29 -7.82
CA VAL A 115 12.13 0.28 -7.02
C VAL A 115 13.04 -0.85 -7.47
N LEU A 116 12.52 -2.07 -7.66
CA LEU A 116 13.27 -3.22 -8.12
C LEU A 116 13.82 -3.02 -9.54
N ASP A 117 13.05 -2.43 -10.45
CA ASP A 117 13.52 -2.11 -11.80
C ASP A 117 14.67 -1.10 -11.76
N LYS A 118 14.56 -0.04 -10.94
CA LYS A 118 15.66 0.94 -10.76
C LYS A 118 16.90 0.35 -10.11
N PHE A 119 16.75 -0.54 -9.12
CA PHE A 119 17.88 -1.21 -8.51
C PHE A 119 18.56 -2.17 -9.49
N LYS A 120 17.79 -2.84 -10.35
CA LYS A 120 18.32 -3.73 -11.37
C LYS A 120 19.12 -2.97 -12.44
N GLU A 121 18.64 -1.81 -12.90
CA GLU A 121 19.40 -0.92 -13.79
C GLU A 121 20.75 -0.51 -13.20
N ILE A 122 20.81 -0.21 -11.89
CA ILE A 122 22.06 0.23 -11.22
C ILE A 122 23.04 -0.93 -10.99
N THR A 123 22.57 -2.19 -10.97
CA THR A 123 23.41 -3.36 -10.70
C THR A 123 23.91 -4.03 -12.00
N GLU A 124 23.36 -3.66 -13.16
CA GLU A 124 23.81 -4.10 -14.49
C GLU A 124 24.73 -3.07 -15.20
N GLU A 125 25.15 -2.01 -14.52
CA GLU A 125 26.15 -1.02 -14.98
C GLU A 125 27.51 -1.21 -14.27
#